data_AF-A0A2V5W1L7-F1
#
_entry.id   AF-A0A2V5W1L7-F1
#
_cell.length_a   1.000
_cell.length_b   1.000
_cell.length_c   1.000
_cell.angle_alpha   90.00
_cell.angle_beta   90.00
_cell.angle_gamma   90.00
#
_symmetry.space_group_name_H-M   'P 1'
#
loop_
_entity.id
_entity.type
_entity.pdbx_description
1 polymer ?
#
loop_
_entity_poly.entity_id
_entity_poly.type
_entity_poly.pdbx_seq_one_letter_code
_entity_poly.pdbx_strand_id
1 'polypeptide(L)'
;MDFISNPSGAAKSINDWVEDQTRQRIRNLIPAGALTKLTRLVLVNAIYLKAPWAEPFQTSFCNCRTRIIRSHFSSCYPTSGTALLRWRQS
;
A
#
# COMPACT_ATOMS: atom_id res chain seq x y z
N MET A 1 1.37 25.32 6.07
CA MET A 1 0.12 24.55 6.22
C MET A 1 -0.61 25.08 7.43
N ASP A 2 -1.92 25.29 7.31
CA ASP A 2 -2.75 25.82 8.39
C ASP A 2 -3.80 24.79 8.79
N PHE A 3 -3.62 24.17 9.96
CA PHE A 3 -4.55 23.18 10.52
C PHE A 3 -5.72 23.82 11.27
N ILE A 4 -5.63 25.10 11.64
CA ILE A 4 -6.61 25.80 12.48
C ILE A 4 -7.70 26.44 11.61
N SER A 5 -7.32 27.17 10.56
CA SER A 5 -8.28 27.82 9.67
C SER A 5 -8.75 26.89 8.55
N ASN A 6 -7.88 26.00 8.06
CA ASN A 6 -8.17 25.16 6.89
C ASN A 6 -7.60 23.72 7.00
N PRO A 7 -8.09 22.91 7.95
CA PRO A 7 -7.64 21.52 8.11
C PRO A 7 -7.90 20.65 6.87
N SER A 8 -8.95 20.93 6.10
CA SER A 8 -9.26 20.23 4.85
C SER A 8 -8.20 20.51 3.77
N GLY A 9 -7.82 21.77 3.59
CA GLY A 9 -6.74 22.16 2.69
C GLY A 9 -5.40 21.54 3.09
N ALA A 10 -5.09 21.50 4.39
CA ALA A 10 -3.88 20.85 4.88
C ALA A 10 -3.88 19.33 4.60
N ALA A 11 -5.00 18.64 4.81
CA ALA A 11 -5.13 17.20 4.52
C ALA A 11 -4.93 16.94 3.03
N LYS A 12 -5.52 17.77 2.16
CA LYS A 12 -5.34 17.69 0.72
C LYS A 12 -3.87 17.86 0.33
N SER A 13 -3.20 18.92 0.82
CA SER A 13 -1.79 19.14 0.49
C SER A 13 -0.86 18.01 0.94
N ILE A 14 -1.14 17.36 2.09
CA ILE A 14 -0.38 16.19 2.54
C ILE A 14 -0.64 15.00 1.63
N ASN A 15 -1.90 14.73 1.28
CA ASN A 15 -2.26 13.62 0.40
C ASN A 15 -1.64 13.79 -1.00
N ASP A 16 -1.71 14.98 -1.57
CA ASP A 16 -1.12 15.30 -2.88
C ASP A 16 0.40 15.05 -2.84
N TRP A 17 1.08 15.53 -1.79
CA TRP A 17 2.52 15.30 -1.62
C TRP A 17 2.87 13.81 -1.47
N VAL A 18 2.13 13.06 -0.66
CA VAL A 18 2.33 11.61 -0.49
C VAL A 18 2.08 10.86 -1.79
N GLU A 19 1.07 11.27 -2.55
CA GLU A 19 0.74 10.67 -3.84
C GLU A 19 1.91 10.84 -4.81
N ASP A 20 2.47 12.04 -4.91
CA ASP A 20 3.63 12.32 -5.75
C ASP A 20 4.87 11.51 -5.32
N GLN A 21 5.17 11.44 -4.01
CA GLN A 21 6.32 10.68 -3.52
C GLN A 21 6.18 9.16 -3.75
N THR A 22 4.96 8.65 -3.78
CA THR A 22 4.70 7.22 -3.93
C THR A 22 4.40 6.82 -5.38
N ARG A 23 4.68 7.69 -6.36
CA ARG A 23 4.37 7.46 -7.78
C ARG A 23 2.89 7.09 -7.98
N GLN A 24 2.02 7.82 -7.28
CA GLN A 24 0.57 7.67 -7.30
C GLN A 24 0.03 6.34 -6.77
N ARG A 25 0.82 5.65 -5.93
CA ARG A 25 0.44 4.34 -5.38
C ARG A 25 -0.29 4.43 -4.05
N ILE A 26 0.01 5.44 -3.24
CA ILE A 26 -0.69 5.70 -1.98
C ILE A 26 -1.49 6.99 -2.16
N ARG A 27 -2.80 6.83 -2.27
CA ARG A 27 -3.76 7.94 -2.43
C ARG A 27 -4.58 8.09 -1.16
N ASN A 28 -4.99 9.32 -0.85
CA ASN A 28 -5.87 9.63 0.27
C ASN A 28 -5.40 9.02 1.60
N LEU A 29 -4.12 9.20 1.94
CA LEU A 29 -3.54 8.70 3.18
C LEU A 29 -4.30 9.23 4.41
N ILE A 30 -4.65 10.52 4.36
CA ILE A 30 -5.41 11.22 5.40
C ILE A 30 -6.85 11.40 4.90
N PRO A 31 -7.83 10.68 5.45
CA PRO A 31 -9.23 10.82 5.04
C PRO A 31 -9.79 12.19 5.46
N ALA A 32 -10.86 12.62 4.79
CA ALA A 32 -11.54 13.86 5.12
C ALA A 32 -12.02 13.83 6.59
N GLY A 33 -11.73 14.91 7.34
CA GLY A 33 -12.08 15.01 8.75
C GLY A 33 -11.08 14.40 9.73
N ALA A 34 -10.00 13.74 9.26
CA ALA A 34 -8.94 13.24 10.13
C ALA A 34 -8.08 14.37 10.74
N LEU A 35 -7.94 15.50 10.02
CA LEU A 35 -7.34 16.71 10.58
C LEU A 35 -8.42 17.61 11.16
N THR A 36 -8.17 18.11 12.36
CA THR A 36 -9.06 19.04 13.06
C THR A 36 -8.27 20.26 13.50
N LYS A 37 -8.97 21.31 13.93
CA LYS A 37 -8.35 22.56 14.43
C LYS A 37 -7.45 22.35 15.66
N LEU A 38 -7.56 21.18 16.31
CA LEU A 38 -6.75 20.79 17.46
C LEU A 38 -5.47 20.07 17.05
N THR A 39 -5.31 19.67 15.78
CA THR A 39 -4.13 18.99 15.29
C THR A 39 -2.94 19.95 15.24
N ARG A 40 -1.91 19.69 16.06
CA ARG A 40 -0.70 20.53 16.17
C ARG A 40 0.49 20.00 15.38
N LEU A 41 0.57 18.70 15.17
CA LEU A 41 1.66 18.03 14.47
C LEU A 41 1.14 16.78 13.75
N VAL A 42 1.64 16.52 12.55
CA VAL A 42 1.39 15.31 11.76
C VAL A 42 2.72 14.78 11.27
N LEU A 43 3.06 13.54 11.63
CA LEU A 43 4.24 12.85 11.12
C LEU A 43 3.78 11.81 10.09
N VAL A 44 4.30 11.92 8.87
CA VAL A 44 3.93 11.03 7.76
C VAL A 44 5.18 10.32 7.27
N ASN A 45 5.13 8.99 7.23
CA ASN A 45 6.14 8.15 6.60
C ASN A 45 5.46 7.25 5.56
N ALA A 46 5.90 7.32 4.32
CA ALA A 46 5.40 6.51 3.22
C ALA A 46 6.60 5.88 2.50
N ILE A 47 6.69 4.55 2.53
CA ILE A 47 7.75 3.80 1.88
C ILE A 47 7.12 2.94 0.79
N TYR A 48 7.52 3.18 -0.46
CA TYR A 48 7.13 2.36 -1.60
C TYR A 48 8.33 1.59 -2.14
N LEU A 49 8.28 0.26 -2.05
CA LEU A 49 9.31 -0.63 -2.60
C LEU A 49 8.73 -1.48 -3.73
N LYS A 50 9.26 -1.28 -4.94
CA LYS A 50 9.05 -2.18 -6.07
C LYS A 50 10.38 -2.80 -6.43
N ALA A 51 10.62 -4.02 -5.95
CA ALA A 51 11.80 -4.79 -6.28
C ALA A 51 11.42 -6.02 -7.13
N PRO A 52 12.22 -6.38 -8.14
CA PRO A 52 12.08 -7.67 -8.80
C PRO A 52 12.41 -8.78 -7.79
N TRP A 53 11.77 -9.93 -7.96
CA TRP A 53 12.16 -11.14 -7.23
C TRP A 53 13.53 -11.60 -7.71
N ALA A 54 14.35 -12.13 -6.81
CA ALA A 54 15.64 -12.72 -7.17
C ALA A 54 15.47 -13.90 -8.16
N GLU A 55 14.41 -14.69 -7.96
CA GLU A 55 13.94 -15.70 -8.90
C GLU A 55 12.53 -15.29 -9.36
N PRO A 56 12.33 -14.86 -10.63
CA PRO A 56 11.04 -14.42 -11.12
C PRO A 56 10.04 -15.58 -11.20
N PHE A 57 8.79 -15.32 -10.83
CA PHE A 57 7.74 -16.32 -10.99
C PHE A 57 7.46 -16.58 -12.47
N GLN A 58 7.53 -17.85 -12.86
CA GLN A 58 7.16 -18.29 -14.19
C GLN A 58 5.63 -18.26 -14.33
N THR A 59 5.12 -17.41 -15.22
CA THR A 59 3.68 -17.17 -15.46
C THR A 59 2.91 -18.45 -15.80
N SER A 60 3.58 -19.45 -16.36
CA SER A 60 3.02 -20.76 -16.73
C SER A 60 2.62 -21.64 -15.54
N PHE A 61 3.08 -21.35 -14.31
CA PHE A 61 2.70 -22.10 -13.11
C PHE A 61 1.51 -21.50 -12.37
N CYS A 62 0.76 -20.59 -13.00
CA CYS A 62 -0.52 -20.11 -12.49
C CYS A 62 -1.57 -21.23 -12.55
N ASN A 63 -1.46 -22.18 -11.64
CA ASN A 63 -2.47 -23.21 -11.43
C ASN A 63 -3.62 -22.56 -10.67
N CYS A 64 -4.77 -22.39 -11.32
CA CYS A 64 -6.01 -21.98 -10.66
C CYS A 64 -6.35 -23.00 -9.56
N ARG A 65 -5.97 -22.72 -8.31
CA ARG A 65 -6.43 -23.47 -7.14
C ARG A 65 -7.55 -22.67 -6.46
N THR A 66 -8.69 -23.32 -6.31
CA THR A 66 -9.79 -22.78 -5.50
C THR A 66 -9.34 -22.72 -4.04
N ARG A 67 -9.21 -21.51 -3.49
CA ARG A 67 -9.04 -21.31 -2.05
C ARG A 67 -10.44 -21.08 -1.45
N ILE A 68 -10.90 -22.00 -0.60
CA ILE A 68 -12.21 -21.86 0.06
C ILE A 68 -12.09 -20.81 1.17
N ILE A 69 -12.37 -19.55 0.84
CA ILE A 69 -12.63 -18.48 1.83
C ILE A 69 -14.12 -18.16 1.80
N ARG A 70 -14.88 -18.82 2.69
CA ARG A 70 -16.32 -18.65 2.98
C ARG A 70 -17.26 -18.58 1.75
N SER A 71 -17.83 -19.74 1.46
CA SER A 71 -19.16 -20.09 0.92
C SER A 71 -19.89 -19.26 -0.14
N HIS A 72 -19.35 -18.20 -0.77
CA HIS A 72 -20.07 -17.61 -1.90
C HIS A 72 -19.27 -16.88 -2.99
N PHE A 73 -17.94 -16.89 -2.96
CA PHE A 73 -17.15 -16.36 -4.08
C PHE A 73 -15.86 -17.17 -4.28
N SER A 74 -15.77 -17.87 -5.40
CA SER A 74 -14.50 -18.40 -5.91
C SER A 74 -13.79 -17.28 -6.67
N SER A 75 -12.67 -16.80 -6.15
CA SER A 75 -11.80 -15.87 -6.85
C SER A 75 -10.46 -16.56 -7.17
N CYS A 76 -10.06 -16.52 -8.44
CA CYS A 76 -8.78 -17.06 -8.90
C CYS A 76 -7.67 -16.07 -8.55
N TYR A 77 -6.84 -16.42 -7.57
CA TYR A 77 -5.61 -15.69 -7.28
C TYR A 77 -4.41 -16.46 -7.83
N PRO A 78 -3.43 -15.78 -8.44
CA PRO A 78 -2.15 -16.40 -8.76
C PRO A 78 -1.45 -16.74 -7.44
N THR A 79 -1.60 -17.97 -6.97
CA THR A 79 -0.82 -18.48 -5.84
C THR A 79 0.56 -18.82 -6.36
N SER A 80 1.49 -17.88 -6.22
CA SER A 80 2.91 -18.15 -6.40
C SER A 80 3.34 -19.20 -5.38
N GLY A 81 3.70 -20.39 -5.86
CA GLY A 81 4.25 -21.44 -5.01
C GLY A 81 5.49 -20.96 -4.27
N THR A 82 5.64 -21.43 -3.04
CA THR A 82 6.74 -21.18 -2.09
C THR A 82 8.10 -20.86 -2.72
N ALA A 83 8.55 -19.61 -2.59
CA ALA A 83 9.96 -19.27 -2.67
C ALA A 83 10.56 -19.47 -1.27
N LEU A 84 11.33 -20.55 -1.07
CA LEU A 84 12.14 -20.75 0.13
C LEU A 84 13.20 -19.66 0.18
N LEU A 85 13.04 -18.69 1.08
CA LEU A 85 14.10 -17.74 1.44
C LEU A 85 15.27 -18.52 2.06
N ARG A 86 16.24 -18.93 1.24
CA ARG A 86 17.51 -19.49 1.72
C ARG A 86 18.44 -18.32 2.01
N TRP A 87 18.52 -17.91 3.28
CA TRP A 87 19.60 -17.04 3.76
C TRP A 87 20.95 -17.75 3.55
N ARG A 88 21.82 -17.17 2.72
CA ARG A 88 23.25 -17.51 2.70
C ARG A 88 23.90 -16.67 3.80
N GLN A 89 24.18 -17.31 4.93
CA GLN A 89 25.04 -16.78 5.98
C GLN A 89 26.46 -16.66 5.40
N SER A 90 27.11 -15.51 5.61
CA SER A 90 28.55 -15.31 5.50
C SER A 90 29.05 -14.81 6.85
#